data_AF-A0A662AYZ1-F1
#
_entry.id   AF-A0A662AYZ1-F1
#
_cell.length_a   1.000
_cell.length_b   1.000
_cell.length_c   1.000
_cell.angle_alpha   90.00
_cell.angle_beta   90.00
_cell.angle_gamma   90.00
#
_symmetry.space_group_name_H-M   'P 1'
#
loop_
_entity.id
_entity.type
_entity.pdbx_description
1 polymer ?
#
loop_
_entity_poly.entity_id
_entity_poly.type
_entity_poly.pdbx_seq_one_letter_code
_entity_poly.pdbx_strand_id
1 'polypeptide(L)'
;MTIIPEDIIIDNIVAEAELEGQECVLNHHDDLERPAVDFLCHQMGFELPGGKHKADSELRIPVCEECVQGLTSGEWILFYCVGCNESQWLQKKYAKMNYQEGTNIIALKTCPKCHNELLD
;
A
#
# COMPACT_ATOMS: atom_id res chain seq x y z
N MET A 1 17.12 -19.62 24.50
CA MET A 1 15.73 -19.28 24.80
C MET A 1 15.59 -17.79 24.50
N THR A 2 15.12 -17.47 23.30
CA THR A 2 15.00 -16.07 22.87
C THR A 2 13.74 -15.51 23.49
N ILE A 3 13.88 -14.55 24.39
CA ILE A 3 12.75 -13.84 24.99
C ILE A 3 12.24 -12.90 23.89
N ILE A 4 11.07 -13.19 23.34
CA ILE A 4 10.37 -12.28 22.43
C ILE A 4 9.71 -11.23 23.34
N PRO A 5 9.95 -9.92 23.13
CA PRO A 5 9.31 -8.86 23.90
C PRO A 5 7.78 -8.99 23.87
N GLU A 6 7.12 -8.88 25.03
CA GLU A 6 5.67 -8.99 25.17
C GLU A 6 4.91 -7.98 24.29
N ASP A 7 5.47 -6.79 24.10
CA ASP A 7 4.89 -5.73 23.27
C ASP A 7 4.74 -6.17 21.79
N ILE A 8 5.72 -6.93 21.26
CA ILE A 8 5.68 -7.43 19.87
C ILE A 8 4.59 -8.49 19.68
N ILE A 9 4.32 -9.28 20.73
CA ILE A 9 3.29 -10.33 20.69
C ILE A 9 1.90 -9.69 20.66
N ILE A 10 1.68 -8.62 21.43
CA ILE A 10 0.41 -7.91 21.47
C ILE A 10 0.13 -7.22 20.13
N ASP A 11 1.12 -6.52 19.56
CA ASP A 11 0.96 -5.82 18.28
C ASP A 11 0.62 -6.79 17.14
N ASN A 12 1.27 -7.96 17.10
CA ASN A 12 0.99 -8.99 16.09
C ASN A 12 -0.40 -9.61 16.26
N ILE A 13 -0.84 -9.89 17.50
CA ILE A 13 -2.18 -10.43 17.76
C ILE A 13 -3.26 -9.41 17.36
N VAL A 14 -3.04 -8.12 17.62
CA VAL A 14 -3.98 -7.06 17.21
C VAL A 14 -4.03 -6.95 15.68
N ALA A 15 -2.87 -6.97 15.01
CA ALA A 15 -2.82 -6.93 13.54
C ALA A 15 -3.49 -8.15 12.90
N GLU A 16 -3.28 -9.36 13.44
CA GLU A 16 -3.94 -10.59 12.98
C GLU A 16 -5.47 -10.52 13.19
N ALA A 17 -5.93 -10.01 14.33
CA ALA A 17 -7.36 -9.82 14.61
C ALA A 17 -7.99 -8.73 13.73
N GLU A 18 -7.24 -7.68 13.37
CA GLU A 18 -7.69 -6.64 12.44
C GLU A 18 -7.81 -7.15 10.99
N LEU A 19 -6.99 -8.13 10.62
CA LEU A 19 -6.97 -8.73 9.28
C LEU A 19 -8.07 -9.77 9.09
N GLU A 20 -8.53 -10.42 10.17
CA GLU A 20 -9.57 -11.44 10.11
C GLU A 20 -10.86 -10.88 9.46
N GLY A 21 -11.30 -11.52 8.38
CA GLY A 21 -12.50 -11.10 7.64
C GLY A 21 -12.29 -9.89 6.71
N GLN A 22 -11.07 -9.37 6.58
CA GLN A 22 -10.74 -8.34 5.59
C GLN A 22 -10.52 -8.96 4.20
N GLU A 23 -10.79 -8.15 3.18
CA GLU A 23 -10.55 -8.48 1.78
C GLU A 23 -9.51 -7.54 1.18
N CYS A 24 -8.82 -8.01 0.15
CA CYS A 24 -7.88 -7.19 -0.57
C CYS A 24 -8.62 -6.05 -1.29
N VAL A 25 -8.17 -4.82 -1.05
CA VAL A 25 -8.77 -3.62 -1.65
C VAL A 25 -7.98 -3.10 -2.86
N LEU A 26 -6.93 -3.81 -3.27
CA LEU A 26 -6.20 -3.47 -4.49
C LEU A 26 -6.94 -3.99 -5.73
N ASN A 27 -6.70 -3.33 -6.86
CA ASN A 27 -7.38 -3.63 -8.11
C ASN A 27 -6.76 -4.85 -8.80
N HIS A 28 -7.57 -5.91 -9.01
CA HIS A 28 -7.17 -7.14 -9.69
C HIS A 28 -7.71 -7.25 -11.13
N HIS A 29 -8.46 -6.26 -11.62
CA HIS A 29 -9.12 -6.28 -12.93
C HIS A 29 -10.10 -7.46 -13.15
N ASP A 30 -10.52 -8.10 -12.07
CA ASP A 30 -11.62 -9.04 -12.01
C ASP A 30 -12.49 -8.74 -10.79
N ASP A 31 -13.70 -9.30 -10.75
CA ASP A 31 -14.66 -9.11 -9.68
C ASP A 31 -14.53 -10.20 -8.59
N LEU A 32 -13.35 -10.81 -8.45
CA LEU A 32 -13.13 -11.87 -7.47
C LEU A 32 -12.66 -11.30 -6.14
N GLU A 33 -13.46 -11.53 -5.10
CA GLU A 33 -13.08 -11.26 -3.72
C GLU A 33 -11.90 -12.15 -3.31
N ARG A 34 -10.90 -11.56 -2.66
CA ARG A 34 -9.70 -12.26 -2.20
C ARG A 34 -9.46 -11.92 -0.72
N PRO A 35 -9.30 -12.91 0.17
CA PRO A 35 -9.00 -12.63 1.56
C PRO A 35 -7.67 -11.91 1.69
N ALA A 36 -7.60 -10.95 2.60
CA ALA A 36 -6.36 -10.29 2.95
C ALA A 36 -5.47 -11.22 3.79
N VAL A 37 -4.16 -11.18 3.53
CA VAL A 37 -3.15 -11.96 4.24
C VAL A 37 -2.11 -11.07 4.92
N ASP A 38 -2.09 -9.78 4.58
CA ASP A 38 -1.21 -8.77 5.20
C ASP A 38 -1.78 -7.35 4.99
N PHE A 39 -1.12 -6.35 5.56
CA PHE A 39 -1.36 -4.94 5.30
C PHE A 39 -0.17 -4.30 4.56
N LEU A 40 -0.46 -3.61 3.47
CA LEU A 40 0.44 -2.60 2.93
C LEU A 40 0.35 -1.34 3.80
N CYS A 41 1.40 -1.07 4.58
CA CYS A 41 1.46 0.08 5.47
C CYS A 41 2.17 1.28 4.81
N HIS A 42 1.56 2.46 4.90
CA HIS A 42 2.14 3.72 4.43
C HIS A 42 2.02 4.81 5.49
N GLN A 43 3.14 5.42 5.85
CA GLN A 43 3.16 6.49 6.86
C GLN A 43 2.68 7.80 6.24
N MET A 44 1.55 8.30 6.76
CA MET A 44 0.93 9.55 6.35
C MET A 44 1.38 10.68 7.26
N GLY A 45 1.55 11.87 6.67
CA GLY A 45 2.04 13.01 7.41
C GLY A 45 2.04 14.29 6.61
N PHE A 46 2.62 15.32 7.21
CA PHE A 46 2.75 16.63 6.60
C PHE A 46 4.22 17.07 6.59
N GLU A 47 4.55 17.80 5.53
CA GLU A 47 5.85 18.43 5.39
C GLU A 47 5.86 19.73 6.19
N LEU A 48 6.80 19.83 7.12
CA LEU A 48 7.07 21.01 7.92
C LEU A 48 8.01 21.96 7.16
N PRO A 49 8.01 23.26 7.52
CA PRO A 49 8.99 24.21 6.99
C PRO A 49 10.43 23.68 7.14
N GLY A 50 11.19 23.74 6.05
CA GLY A 50 12.56 23.21 5.99
C GLY A 50 12.67 21.73 5.59
N GLY A 51 11.63 21.16 4.98
CA GLY A 51 11.68 19.81 4.36
C GLY A 51 11.66 18.66 5.38
N LYS A 52 11.26 18.92 6.62
CA LYS A 52 11.11 17.88 7.64
C LYS A 52 9.73 17.24 7.50
N HIS A 53 9.66 15.92 7.44
CA HIS A 53 8.37 15.22 7.43
C HIS A 53 7.98 14.85 8.87
N LYS A 54 6.73 15.11 9.26
CA LYS A 54 6.15 14.59 10.51
C LYS A 54 5.06 13.58 10.14
N ALA A 55 5.27 12.32 10.52
CA ALA A 55 4.22 11.30 10.45
C ALA A 55 3.15 11.61 11.51
N ASP A 56 1.88 11.52 11.10
CA ASP A 56 0.70 11.82 11.92
C ASP A 56 -0.23 10.60 12.03
N SER A 57 -0.21 9.73 11.03
CA SER A 57 -0.98 8.48 11.02
C SER A 57 -0.33 7.42 10.13
N GLU A 58 -0.72 6.16 10.32
CA GLU A 58 -0.38 5.06 9.41
C GLU A 58 -1.62 4.65 8.62
N LEU A 59 -1.50 4.63 7.30
CA LEU A 59 -2.50 4.03 6.41
C LEU A 59 -2.19 2.53 6.29
N ARG A 60 -3.15 1.68 6.63
CA ARG A 60 -3.07 0.23 6.49
C ARG A 60 -4.03 -0.23 5.40
N ILE A 61 -3.50 -0.86 4.37
CA ILE A 61 -4.27 -1.29 3.19
C ILE A 61 -4.27 -2.82 3.16
N PRO A 62 -5.41 -3.50 3.37
CA PRO A 62 -5.44 -4.95 3.35
C PRO A 62 -5.11 -5.49 1.95
N VAL A 63 -4.21 -6.47 1.88
CA VAL A 63 -3.71 -7.05 0.64
C VAL A 63 -3.75 -8.57 0.66
N CYS A 64 -4.09 -9.19 -0.47
CA CYS A 64 -4.07 -10.64 -0.65
C CYS A 64 -2.64 -11.15 -0.96
N GLU A 65 -2.48 -12.46 -0.91
CA GLU A 65 -1.22 -13.16 -1.22
C GLU A 65 -0.65 -12.78 -2.60
N GLU A 66 -1.49 -12.67 -3.63
CA GLU A 66 -1.07 -12.28 -4.98
C GLU A 66 -0.45 -10.88 -4.99
N CYS A 67 -1.06 -9.93 -4.27
CA CYS A 67 -0.55 -8.57 -4.16
C CYS A 67 0.78 -8.52 -3.40
N VAL A 68 0.92 -9.28 -2.31
CA VAL A 68 2.19 -9.40 -1.57
C VAL A 68 3.30 -9.94 -2.48
N GLN A 69 3.01 -10.99 -3.26
CA GLN A 69 3.95 -11.54 -4.24
C GLN A 69 4.30 -10.53 -5.34
N GLY A 70 3.31 -9.78 -5.84
CA GLY A 70 3.52 -8.69 -6.79
C GLY A 70 4.51 -7.64 -6.26
N LEU A 71 4.30 -7.15 -5.04
CA LEU A 71 5.14 -6.13 -4.39
C LEU A 71 6.57 -6.61 -4.10
N THR A 72 6.73 -7.88 -3.76
CA THR A 72 8.03 -8.47 -3.37
C THR A 72 8.83 -8.99 -4.56
N SER A 73 8.17 -9.33 -5.67
CA SER A 73 8.84 -9.85 -6.87
C SER A 73 9.85 -8.89 -7.51
N GLY A 74 9.66 -7.58 -7.29
CA GLY A 74 10.44 -6.54 -7.98
C GLY A 74 10.08 -6.37 -9.46
N GLU A 75 9.14 -7.15 -10.00
CA GLU A 75 8.70 -7.10 -11.40
C GLU A 75 7.57 -6.11 -11.66
N TRP A 76 6.93 -5.65 -10.58
CA TRP A 76 5.74 -4.81 -10.63
C TRP A 76 5.94 -3.50 -9.88
N ILE A 77 5.18 -2.49 -10.29
CA ILE A 77 5.02 -1.21 -9.61
C ILE A 77 3.53 -1.03 -9.32
N LEU A 78 3.20 -0.84 -8.05
CA LEU A 78 1.89 -0.45 -7.59
C LEU A 78 1.80 1.09 -7.55
N PHE A 79 0.88 1.66 -8.34
CA PHE A 79 0.44 3.03 -8.16
C PHE A 79 -0.76 3.02 -7.22
N TYR A 80 -0.69 3.76 -6.13
CA TYR A 80 -1.76 3.82 -5.14
C TYR A 80 -2.16 5.27 -4.89
N CYS A 81 -3.44 5.61 -5.08
CA CYS A 81 -3.95 6.94 -4.80
C CYS A 81 -4.49 7.00 -3.37
N VAL A 82 -3.83 7.78 -2.51
CA VAL A 82 -4.31 7.95 -1.13
C VAL A 82 -5.60 8.76 -1.06
N GLY A 83 -5.86 9.62 -2.06
CA GLY A 83 -7.06 10.47 -2.07
C GLY A 83 -8.37 9.72 -2.31
N CYS A 84 -8.34 8.59 -3.04
CA CYS A 84 -9.54 7.84 -3.40
C CYS A 84 -9.40 6.32 -3.25
N ASN A 85 -8.30 5.84 -2.67
CA ASN A 85 -7.96 4.43 -2.48
C ASN A 85 -7.90 3.58 -3.76
N GLU A 86 -7.85 4.21 -4.94
CA GLU A 86 -7.71 3.51 -6.22
C GLU A 86 -6.28 3.04 -6.42
N SER A 87 -6.13 1.91 -7.11
CA SER A 87 -4.83 1.32 -7.40
C SER A 87 -4.69 0.81 -8.83
N GLN A 88 -3.46 0.83 -9.33
CA GLN A 88 -3.09 0.33 -10.66
C GLN A 88 -1.73 -0.36 -10.62
N TRP A 89 -1.62 -1.45 -11.35
CA TRP A 89 -0.40 -2.24 -11.47
C TRP A 89 0.29 -2.00 -12.81
N LEU A 90 1.61 -1.84 -12.78
CA LEU A 90 2.45 -1.76 -13.96
C LEU A 90 3.55 -2.81 -13.89
N GLN A 91 3.60 -3.71 -14.88
CA GLN A 91 4.74 -4.61 -15.01
C GLN A 91 5.95 -3.83 -15.55
N LYS A 92 7.09 -3.87 -14.85
CA LYS A 92 8.29 -3.09 -15.18
C LYS A 92 8.80 -3.35 -16.59
N LYS A 93 8.69 -4.59 -17.09
CA LYS A 93 9.08 -4.94 -18.46
C LYS A 93 8.29 -4.20 -19.56
N TYR A 94 7.10 -3.68 -19.24
CA TYR A 94 6.27 -2.87 -20.15
C TYR A 94 6.36 -1.36 -19.85
N ALA A 95 7.11 -0.96 -18.82
CA ALA A 95 7.32 0.43 -18.50
C ALA A 95 8.11 1.13 -19.61
N LYS A 96 7.58 2.25 -20.10
CA LYS A 96 8.29 3.16 -21.01
C LYS A 96 9.15 4.18 -20.27
N MET A 97 8.89 4.36 -18.98
CA MET A 97 9.60 5.28 -18.10
C MET A 97 10.67 4.52 -17.32
N ASN A 98 11.76 5.21 -17.01
CA ASN A 98 12.82 4.66 -16.16
C ASN A 98 12.45 4.89 -14.69
N TYR A 99 12.04 3.82 -14.00
CA TYR A 99 11.79 3.85 -12.56
C TYR A 99 13.06 3.46 -11.81
N GLN A 100 13.30 4.08 -10.65
CA GLN A 100 14.48 3.77 -9.85
C GLN A 100 14.45 2.30 -9.42
N GLU A 101 15.63 1.68 -9.36
CA GLU A 101 15.78 0.33 -8.85
C GLU A 101 15.21 0.23 -7.42
N GLY A 102 14.49 -0.85 -7.13
CA GLY A 102 13.77 -1.03 -5.87
C GLY A 102 12.44 -0.27 -5.74
N THR A 103 12.06 0.58 -6.71
CA THR A 103 10.72 1.19 -6.72
C THR A 103 9.68 0.14 -7.06
N ASN A 104 8.89 -0.26 -6.06
CA ASN A 104 7.77 -1.19 -6.22
C ASN A 104 6.42 -0.54 -5.89
N ILE A 105 6.42 0.63 -5.24
CA ILE A 105 5.22 1.37 -4.86
C ILE A 105 5.43 2.86 -5.16
N ILE A 106 4.41 3.48 -5.75
CA ILE A 106 4.32 4.93 -5.95
C ILE A 106 3.00 5.40 -5.34
N ALA A 107 3.08 6.03 -4.17
CA ALA A 107 1.95 6.65 -3.51
C ALA A 107 1.67 8.03 -4.14
N LEU A 108 0.44 8.21 -4.62
CA LEU A 108 -0.04 9.44 -5.24
C LEU A 108 -0.92 10.21 -4.24
N LYS A 109 -0.65 11.51 -4.07
CA LYS A 109 -1.56 12.41 -3.35
C LYS A 109 -2.88 12.60 -4.10
N THR A 110 -2.82 12.61 -5.43
CA THR A 110 -3.97 12.81 -6.32
C THR A 110 -3.70 12.04 -7.62
N CYS A 111 -4.61 11.15 -8.00
CA CYS A 111 -4.55 10.45 -9.29
C CYS A 111 -5.37 11.22 -10.36
N PRO A 112 -5.29 10.83 -11.65
CA PRO A 112 -6.04 11.49 -12.72
C PRO A 112 -7.55 11.53 -12.48
N LYS A 113 -8.14 10.50 -11.87
CA LYS A 113 -9.56 10.47 -11.50
C LYS A 113 -9.88 11.58 -10.49
N CYS A 114 -9.17 11.63 -9.36
CA CYS A 114 -9.34 12.69 -8.36
C CYS A 114 -9.10 14.08 -8.94
N HIS A 115 -8.11 14.22 -9.84
CA HIS A 115 -7.81 15.51 -10.44
C HIS A 115 -8.98 16.02 -11.29
N ASN A 116 -9.61 15.14 -12.07
CA ASN A 116 -10.75 15.51 -12.90
C ASN A 116 -11.99 15.85 -12.06
N GLU A 117 -12.24 15.10 -10.97
CA GLU A 117 -13.36 15.39 -10.05
C GLU A 117 -13.24 16.76 -9.35
N LEU A 118 -12.04 17.35 -9.28
CA LEU A 118 -11.82 18.69 -8.72
C LEU A 118 -12.05 19.83 -9.73
N LEU A 119 -12.16 19.51 -11.02
CA LEU A 119 -12.35 20.47 -12.11
C LEU A 119 -13.81 20.61 -12.55
N ASP A 120 -14.67 19.69 -12.11
CA ASP A 120 -16.13 19.68 -12.31
C ASP A 120 -16.86 20.38 -11.14
#